data_AF-A0A937D7I8-F1
#
_entry.id   AF-A0A937D7I8-F1
#
_cell.length_a   1.000
_cell.length_b   1.000
_cell.length_c   1.000
_cell.angle_alpha   90.00
_cell.angle_beta   90.00
_cell.angle_gamma   90.00
#
_symmetry.space_group_name_H-M   'P 1'
#
loop_
_entity.id
_entity.type
_entity.pdbx_description
1 polymer ?
#
loop_
_entity_poly.entity_id
_entity_poly.type
_entity_poly.pdbx_seq_one_letter_code
_entity_poly.pdbx_strand_id
1 'polypeptide(L)'
;MRFNLAMLPIVLVGLGMAQVVASVPADPQPDAHALVLSLAAIFVGMALALNLVIRLTIVRPIRRMASKAERISTGHFDEPPFDADAHDDLAALGASFNRMRYSLEKALHMIAQESRW
;
A
#
# COMPACT_ATOMS: atom_id res chain seq x y z
N MET A 1 -6.61 -12.78 15.83
CA MET A 1 -5.69 -11.63 15.66
C MET A 1 -5.02 -11.75 14.29
N ARG A 2 -5.38 -10.92 13.29
CA ARG A 2 -4.83 -11.04 11.93
C ARG A 2 -3.44 -10.40 11.91
N PHE A 3 -2.40 -11.21 11.66
CA PHE A 3 -1.02 -10.73 11.54
C PHE A 3 -0.93 -9.83 10.29
N ASN A 4 -0.52 -8.58 10.45
CA ASN A 4 -0.41 -7.64 9.34
C ASN A 4 0.93 -7.83 8.64
N LEU A 5 0.93 -8.51 7.49
CA LEU A 5 2.14 -8.78 6.71
C LEU A 5 2.92 -7.50 6.37
N ALA A 6 2.24 -6.35 6.27
CA ALA A 6 2.87 -5.05 6.05
C ALA A 6 3.70 -4.51 7.24
N MET A 7 3.69 -5.17 8.42
CA MET A 7 4.57 -4.82 9.55
C MET A 7 5.83 -5.67 9.63
N LEU A 8 5.88 -6.80 8.93
CA LEU A 8 7.00 -7.73 8.94
C LEU A 8 8.35 -7.06 8.62
N PRO A 9 8.49 -6.17 7.61
CA PRO A 9 9.77 -5.49 7.36
C PRO A 9 10.20 -4.56 8.51
N ILE A 10 9.26 -3.87 9.17
CA ILE A 10 9.58 -3.01 10.33
C ILE A 10 10.06 -3.84 11.51
N VAL A 11 9.42 -4.97 11.78
CA VAL A 11 9.80 -5.87 12.86
C VAL A 11 11.19 -6.45 12.62
N LEU A 12 11.49 -6.86 11.39
CA LEU A 12 12.83 -7.33 10.99
C LEU A 12 13.90 -6.25 11.18
N VAL A 13 13.62 -5.02 10.76
CA VAL A 13 14.53 -3.88 10.97
C VAL A 13 14.75 -3.64 12.46
N GLY A 14 13.68 -3.55 13.26
CA GLY A 14 13.78 -3.33 14.70
C GLY A 14 14.59 -4.43 15.41
N LEU A 15 14.39 -5.69 15.01
CA LEU A 15 15.15 -6.82 15.53
C LEU A 15 16.64 -6.72 15.16
N GLY A 16 16.95 -6.40 13.90
CA GLY A 16 18.33 -6.21 13.45
C GLY A 16 19.02 -5.06 14.18
N MET A 17 18.34 -3.93 14.38
CA MET A 17 18.89 -2.79 15.12
C MET A 17 19.18 -3.14 16.58
N ALA A 18 18.31 -3.92 17.24
CA ALA A 18 18.55 -4.37 18.60
C ALA A 18 19.83 -5.23 18.71
N GLN A 19 20.10 -6.09 17.71
CA GLN A 19 21.33 -6.89 17.66
C GLN A 19 22.58 -6.01 17.45
N VAL A 20 22.49 -4.99 16.58
CA VAL A 20 23.59 -4.05 16.33
C VAL A 20 23.95 -3.28 17.60
N VAL A 21 22.95 -2.76 18.30
CA VAL A 21 23.17 -2.03 19.57
C VAL A 21 23.78 -2.95 20.62
N ALA A 22 23.30 -4.19 20.73
CA ALA A 22 23.82 -5.18 21.67
C ALA A 22 25.26 -5.63 21.37
N SER A 23 25.71 -5.52 20.11
CA SER A 23 27.07 -5.87 19.70
C SER A 23 28.13 -4.83 20.10
N VAL A 24 27.71 -3.64 20.55
CA VAL A 24 28.63 -2.59 21.00
C VAL A 24 29.21 -2.99 22.37
N PRO A 25 30.54 -3.06 22.53
CA PRO A 25 31.16 -3.39 23.82
C PRO A 25 30.71 -2.43 24.92
N ALA A 26 30.48 -2.94 26.13
CA ALA A 26 30.02 -2.15 27.28
C ALA A 26 31.12 -1.30 27.95
N ASP A 27 32.34 -1.34 27.43
CA ASP A 27 33.45 -0.50 27.87
C ASP A 27 33.13 0.96 27.51
N PRO A 28 33.26 1.94 28.43
CA PRO A 28 32.63 3.24 28.28
C PRO A 28 33.44 4.11 27.32
N GLN A 29 33.27 3.89 26.03
CA GLN A 29 33.61 4.84 24.98
C GLN A 29 32.33 5.59 24.61
N PRO A 30 32.00 6.71 25.30
CA PRO A 30 30.72 7.40 25.14
C PRO A 30 30.43 7.81 23.69
N ASP A 31 31.48 8.09 22.91
CA ASP A 31 31.38 8.48 21.51
C ASP A 31 30.87 7.34 20.61
N ALA A 32 31.24 6.09 20.90
CA ALA A 32 30.84 4.92 20.10
C ALA A 32 29.35 4.59 20.27
N HIS A 33 28.84 4.63 21.51
CA HIS A 33 27.42 4.38 21.77
C HIS A 33 26.52 5.47 21.21
N ALA A 34 26.91 6.74 21.36
CA ALA A 34 26.16 7.86 20.80
C ALA A 34 26.06 7.78 19.27
N LEU A 35 27.16 7.40 18.60
CA LEU A 35 27.17 7.19 17.15
C LEU A 35 26.23 6.05 16.74
N VAL A 36 26.32 4.87 17.38
CA VAL A 36 25.48 3.71 17.03
C VAL A 36 23.99 4.00 17.27
N LEU A 37 23.64 4.68 18.37
CA LEU A 37 22.26 5.06 18.65
C LEU A 37 21.72 6.08 17.62
N SER A 38 22.54 7.07 17.22
CA SER A 38 22.12 8.03 16.20
C SER A 38 21.90 7.36 14.83
N LEU A 39 22.77 6.42 14.45
CA LEU A 39 22.63 5.66 13.22
C LEU A 39 21.39 4.75 13.28
N ALA A 40 21.14 4.12 14.44
CA ALA A 40 19.96 3.31 14.67
C ALA A 40 18.66 4.11 14.54
N ALA A 41 18.62 5.31 15.12
CA ALA A 41 17.48 6.19 15.02
C ALA A 41 17.18 6.59 13.56
N ILE A 42 18.22 6.91 12.78
CA ILE A 42 18.07 7.23 11.35
C ILE A 42 17.50 6.03 10.59
N PHE A 43 18.01 4.82 10.85
CA PHE A 43 17.56 3.61 10.14
C PHE A 43 16.10 3.27 10.44
N VAL A 44 15.69 3.39 11.72
CA VAL A 44 14.27 3.25 12.11
C VAL A 44 13.41 4.33 11.46
N GLY A 45 13.87 5.59 11.45
CA GLY A 45 13.19 6.69 10.77
C GLY A 45 12.96 6.41 9.28
N MET A 46 13.99 5.92 8.59
CA MET A 46 13.91 5.52 7.18
C MET A 46 12.93 4.37 6.96
N ALA A 47 12.97 3.33 7.80
CA ALA A 47 12.05 2.20 7.69
C ALA A 47 10.59 2.62 7.86
N LEU A 48 10.32 3.52 8.81
CA LEU A 48 8.99 4.09 9.02
C LEU A 48 8.55 4.95 7.84
N ALA A 49 9.43 5.81 7.34
CA ALA A 49 9.17 6.65 6.17
C ALA A 49 8.85 5.81 4.93
N LEU A 50 9.65 4.79 4.62
CA LEU A 50 9.42 3.89 3.49
C LEU A 50 8.10 3.15 3.61
N ASN A 51 7.79 2.59 4.78
CA ASN A 51 6.50 1.93 5.01
C ASN A 51 5.32 2.91 4.88
N LEU A 52 5.49 4.16 5.33
CA LEU A 52 4.46 5.18 5.17
C LEU A 52 4.23 5.48 3.68
N VAL A 53 5.30 5.71 2.93
CA VAL A 53 5.24 5.95 1.47
C VAL A 53 4.50 4.80 0.79
N ILE A 54 4.93 3.55 0.97
CA ILE A 54 4.27 2.37 0.36
C ILE A 54 2.79 2.28 0.73
N ARG A 55 2.44 2.53 2.01
CA ARG A 55 1.04 2.49 2.43
C ARG A 55 0.20 3.56 1.74
N LEU A 56 0.76 4.75 1.54
CA LEU A 56 0.08 5.87 0.92
C LEU A 56 -0.02 5.71 -0.60
N THR A 57 1.06 5.29 -1.26
CA THR A 57 1.17 5.25 -2.73
C THR A 57 0.64 3.96 -3.34
N ILE A 58 0.70 2.82 -2.63
CA ILE A 58 0.32 1.52 -3.19
C ILE A 58 -0.89 0.93 -2.46
N VAL A 59 -0.78 0.71 -1.15
CA VAL A 59 -1.79 -0.06 -0.40
C VAL A 59 -3.13 0.67 -0.33
N ARG A 60 -3.12 1.99 -0.07
CA ARG A 60 -4.35 2.78 0.00
C ARG A 60 -5.10 2.82 -1.34
N PRO A 61 -4.46 3.14 -2.48
CA PRO A 61 -5.13 3.10 -3.78
C PRO A 61 -5.68 1.72 -4.15
N ILE A 62 -4.94 0.64 -3.92
CA ILE A 62 -5.42 -0.72 -4.18
C ILE A 62 -6.68 -1.04 -3.36
N ARG A 63 -6.70 -0.66 -2.08
CA ARG A 63 -7.90 -0.84 -1.23
C ARG A 63 -9.09 -0.03 -1.73
N ARG A 64 -8.87 1.20 -2.20
CA ARG A 64 -9.93 2.03 -2.81
C ARG A 64 -10.47 1.38 -4.08
N MET A 65 -9.59 0.85 -4.94
CA MET A 65 -9.99 0.16 -6.16
C MET A 65 -10.80 -1.11 -5.84
N ALA A 66 -10.35 -1.92 -4.87
CA ALA A 66 -11.10 -3.09 -4.41
C ALA A 66 -12.48 -2.73 -3.88
N SER A 67 -12.59 -1.65 -3.08
CA SER A 67 -13.88 -1.17 -2.58
C SER A 67 -14.81 -0.68 -3.69
N LYS A 68 -14.28 -0.04 -4.74
CA LYS A 68 -15.07 0.34 -5.92
C LYS A 68 -15.51 -0.89 -6.71
N ALA A 69 -14.63 -1.87 -6.89
CA ALA A 69 -14.93 -3.13 -7.57
C ALA A 69 -16.11 -3.87 -6.92
N GLU A 70 -16.15 -3.91 -5.60
CA GLU A 70 -17.25 -4.52 -4.82
C GLU A 70 -18.59 -3.80 -5.04
N ARG A 71 -18.56 -2.48 -5.27
CA ARG A 71 -19.79 -1.72 -5.56
C ARG A 71 -20.25 -1.86 -7.00
N ILE A 72 -19.31 -1.90 -7.93
CA ILE A 72 -19.58 -2.17 -9.35
C ILE A 72 -20.15 -3.59 -9.52
N SER A 73 -19.62 -4.59 -8.80
CA SER A 73 -20.12 -5.98 -8.87
C SER A 73 -21.56 -6.13 -8.36
N THR A 74 -22.02 -5.21 -7.50
CA THR A 74 -23.39 -5.15 -6.98
C THR A 74 -24.31 -4.22 -7.79
N GLY A 75 -23.85 -3.72 -8.94
CA GLY A 75 -24.67 -2.96 -9.89
C GLY A 75 -24.59 -1.44 -9.77
N HIS A 76 -23.72 -0.89 -8.93
CA HIS A 76 -23.56 0.56 -8.75
C HIS A 76 -22.50 1.12 -9.71
N PHE A 77 -22.89 1.38 -10.96
CA PHE A 77 -21.96 1.84 -12.02
C PHE A 77 -21.74 3.35 -12.06
N ASP A 78 -22.59 4.10 -11.36
CA ASP A 78 -22.63 5.57 -11.22
C ASP A 78 -21.44 6.15 -10.43
N GLU A 79 -20.55 5.28 -9.96
CA GLU A 79 -19.30 5.67 -9.33
C GLU A 79 -18.39 6.47 -10.28
N PRO A 80 -17.76 7.57 -9.80
CA PRO A 80 -16.78 8.28 -10.60
C PRO A 80 -15.62 7.34 -10.98
N PRO A 81 -14.99 7.53 -12.15
CA PRO A 81 -13.82 6.77 -12.58
C PRO A 81 -12.77 6.67 -11.46
N PHE A 82 -12.06 5.56 -11.40
CA PHE A 82 -10.89 5.48 -10.54
C PHE A 82 -9.84 6.44 -11.08
N ASP A 83 -9.62 7.52 -10.35
CA ASP A 83 -8.57 8.49 -10.65
C ASP A 83 -7.29 8.03 -9.96
N ALA A 84 -6.32 7.65 -10.78
CA ALA A 84 -5.03 7.18 -10.33
C ALA A 84 -4.02 8.29 -10.65
N ASP A 85 -3.81 9.19 -9.69
CA ASP A 85 -2.73 10.18 -9.77
C ASP A 85 -1.39 9.48 -9.60
N ALA A 86 -0.88 8.88 -10.67
CA ALA A 86 0.46 8.33 -10.73
C ALA A 86 0.90 8.16 -12.19
N HIS A 87 2.14 8.51 -12.54
CA HIS A 87 2.68 8.21 -13.87
C HIS A 87 3.38 6.83 -13.86
N ASP A 88 2.73 5.83 -13.27
CA ASP A 88 3.31 4.51 -13.00
C ASP A 88 2.32 3.36 -13.30
N ASP A 89 2.75 2.13 -12.99
CA ASP A 89 1.98 0.89 -13.21
C ASP A 89 0.57 0.92 -12.56
N LEU A 90 0.39 1.66 -11.47
CA LEU A 90 -0.89 1.75 -10.77
C LEU A 90 -1.91 2.57 -11.57
N ALA A 91 -1.46 3.57 -12.34
CA ALA A 91 -2.34 4.29 -13.24
C ALA A 91 -2.71 3.48 -14.48
N ALA A 92 -1.78 2.71 -15.02
CA ALA A 92 -2.10 1.74 -16.07
C ALA A 92 -3.14 0.71 -15.58
N LEU A 93 -3.02 0.26 -14.33
CA LEU A 93 -4.03 -0.59 -13.67
C LEU A 93 -5.36 0.14 -13.52
N GLY A 94 -5.37 1.39 -13.03
CA GLY A 94 -6.57 2.21 -12.89
C GLY A 94 -7.30 2.43 -14.22
N ALA A 95 -6.57 2.71 -15.30
CA ALA A 95 -7.13 2.85 -16.64
C ALA A 95 -7.75 1.53 -17.14
N SER A 96 -7.09 0.40 -16.89
CA SER A 96 -7.62 -0.92 -17.25
C SER A 96 -8.87 -1.29 -16.43
N PHE A 97 -8.88 -0.94 -15.14
CA PHE A 97 -10.05 -1.07 -14.27
C PHE A 97 -11.24 -0.22 -14.78
N ASN A 98 -11.00 1.04 -15.17
CA ASN A 98 -12.04 1.90 -15.71
C ASN A 98 -12.64 1.36 -17.01
N ARG A 99 -11.80 0.82 -17.90
CA ARG A 99 -12.28 0.15 -19.13
C ARG A 99 -13.13 -1.07 -18.83
N MET A 100 -12.74 -1.89 -17.84
CA MET A 100 -13.52 -3.04 -17.40
C MET A 100 -14.90 -2.62 -16.85
N ARG A 101 -14.94 -1.61 -15.97
CA ARG A 101 -16.20 -1.04 -15.45
C ARG A 101 -17.15 -0.67 -16.60
N TYR A 102 -16.66 0.08 -17.57
CA TYR A 102 -17.45 0.53 -18.72
C TYR A 102 -17.96 -0.64 -19.58
N SER A 103 -17.12 -1.66 -19.80
CA SER A 103 -17.53 -2.85 -20.55
C SER A 103 -18.65 -3.62 -19.85
N LEU A 104 -18.57 -3.75 -18.52
CA LEU A 104 -19.60 -4.42 -17.72
C LEU A 104 -20.92 -3.64 -17.73
N GLU A 105 -20.86 -2.33 -17.54
CA GLU A 105 -22.01 -1.41 -17.61
C GLU A 105 -22.74 -1.55 -18.95
N LYS A 106 -21.99 -1.50 -20.06
CA LYS A 106 -22.54 -1.66 -21.41
C LYS A 106 -23.19 -3.04 -21.62
N ALA A 107 -22.54 -4.11 -21.17
CA ALA A 107 -23.08 -5.47 -21.33
C ALA A 107 -24.42 -5.64 -20.60
N LEU A 108 -24.55 -5.09 -19.39
CA LEU A 108 -25.81 -5.12 -18.63
C LEU A 108 -26.90 -4.29 -19.30
N HIS A 109 -26.57 -3.12 -19.85
CA HIS A 109 -27.53 -2.33 -20.62
C HIS A 109 -28.03 -3.05 -21.87
N MET A 110 -27.17 -3.78 -22.56
CA MET A 110 -27.57 -4.58 -23.73
C MET A 110 -28.56 -5.68 -23.33
N ILE A 111 -28.28 -6.41 -22.25
CA ILE A 111 -29.18 -7.45 -21.72
C ILE A 111 -30.54 -6.84 -21.31
N ALA A 112 -30.53 -5.69 -20.64
CA ALA A 112 -31.75 -4.99 -20.23
C ALA A 112 -32.57 -4.43 -21.41
N GLN A 113 -31.94 -4.16 -22.55
CA GLN A 113 -32.64 -3.76 -23.78
C GLN A 113 -33.25 -4.96 -24.52
N GLU A 114 -32.55 -6.09 -24.52
CA GLU A 114 -33.01 -7.33 -25.17
C GLU A 114 -34.19 -7.96 -24.43
N SER A 115 -34.22 -7.89 -23.09
CA SER A 115 -35.33 -8.39 -22.27
C SER A 115 -36.60 -7.53 -22.30
N ARG A 116 -36.56 -6.37 -22.98
CA ARG A 116 -37.70 -5.45 -23.12
C ARG A 116 -38.57 -5.71 -24.35
N TRP A 117 -38.23 -6.72 -25.15
CA TRP A 117 -39.02 -7.25 -26.26
C TRP A 117 -39.53 -8.64 -25.92
#